data_AF-A0AAE1VNE7-F1
#
_entry.id   AF-A0AAE1VNE7-F1
#
_cell.length_a   1.000
_cell.length_b   1.000
_cell.length_c   1.000
_cell.angle_alpha   90.00
_cell.angle_beta   90.00
_cell.angle_gamma   90.00
#
_symmetry.space_group_name_H-M   'P 1'
#
loop_
_entity.id
_entity.type
_entity.pdbx_description
1 polymer ?
#
loop_
_entity_poly.entity_id
_entity_poly.type
_entity_poly.pdbx_seq_one_letter_code
_entity_poly.pdbx_strand_id
1 'polypeptide(L)'
;MGINRLKSLKRLDLSFNEFSSEIPVTELNQLPHLMTLRLEFNSFSGSLSADEAKAAVSFKEFNISGNNFSGKIPNWLSKFPVASFTGCKGFNKVDDLLKASAEMLGKGSVGTSYKVAILDSGDVVVVKRVIEKLKKIKDVDGFLRLFGNLRHTNVVSLRAYYSSKEELLLVYDFLPNGSLRNLLHGRTPLDWTTRLKYALGAAKGLRFLHSYNKTKICHGNFTSSDILIDHYGNACISDICLHLLLQIPNSSNNRYKAPELSTQNNMNTNQNPRKFSQKSDVYSFGVVLLEILTGKIATSEGKTSLAKWVQRVVNKEWTWDVFDFELARYKEMEDEMLALLKVAMACLVSSPKERPKMIVVEKMIEDITKKENR
;
A
#
# COMPACT_ATOMS: atom_id res chain seq x y z
N MET A 1 21.94 -30.75 -31.23
CA MET A 1 23.29 -31.29 -30.89
C MET A 1 23.10 -32.77 -30.65
N GLY A 2 24.01 -33.69 -30.95
CA GLY A 2 23.76 -35.13 -30.70
C GLY A 2 23.65 -35.56 -29.22
N ILE A 3 23.30 -34.65 -28.31
CA ILE A 3 23.35 -34.82 -26.86
C ILE A 3 22.39 -35.90 -26.38
N ASN A 4 21.28 -36.11 -27.07
CA ASN A 4 20.31 -37.17 -26.79
C ASN A 4 20.91 -38.59 -26.86
N ARG A 5 22.09 -38.77 -27.45
CA ARG A 5 22.83 -40.05 -27.46
C ARG A 5 23.56 -40.34 -26.16
N LEU A 6 23.77 -39.34 -25.30
CA LEU A 6 24.50 -39.46 -24.04
C LEU A 6 23.59 -39.98 -22.91
N LYS A 7 23.12 -41.22 -23.03
CA LYS A 7 22.12 -41.81 -22.11
C LYS A 7 22.57 -41.86 -20.64
N SER A 8 23.87 -41.88 -20.39
CA SER A 8 24.45 -41.89 -19.03
C SER A 8 24.73 -40.49 -18.45
N LEU A 9 24.46 -39.41 -19.19
CA LEU A 9 24.76 -38.05 -18.76
C LEU A 9 23.93 -37.66 -17.54
N LYS A 10 24.60 -37.25 -16.46
CA LYS A 10 23.96 -36.84 -15.19
C LYS A 10 24.03 -35.34 -14.93
N ARG A 11 25.08 -34.67 -15.42
CA ARG A 11 25.30 -33.23 -15.24
C ARG A 11 25.74 -32.63 -16.58
N LEU A 12 25.06 -31.56 -16.97
CA LEU A 12 25.43 -30.72 -18.09
C LEU A 12 25.57 -29.29 -17.55
N ASP A 13 26.77 -28.75 -17.65
CA ASP A 13 27.09 -27.40 -17.19
C ASP A 13 27.79 -26.66 -18.34
N LEU A 14 27.11 -25.68 -18.91
CA LEU A 14 27.58 -24.82 -19.98
C LEU A 14 27.58 -23.34 -19.54
N SER A 15 27.47 -23.09 -18.23
CA SER A 15 27.36 -21.75 -17.66
C SER A 15 28.56 -20.85 -18.00
N PHE A 16 28.36 -19.53 -18.02
CA PHE A 16 29.39 -18.50 -18.24
C PHE A 16 30.18 -18.68 -19.54
N ASN A 17 29.47 -18.90 -20.64
CA ASN A 17 30.05 -18.98 -21.98
C ASN A 17 29.34 -17.98 -22.92
N GLU A 18 29.77 -17.94 -24.17
CA GLU A 18 29.17 -17.11 -25.22
C GLU A 18 28.29 -17.93 -26.17
N PHE A 19 27.74 -19.05 -25.71
CA PHE A 19 26.91 -19.90 -26.56
C PHE A 19 25.62 -19.18 -26.95
N SER A 20 25.28 -19.28 -28.23
CA SER A 20 24.09 -18.68 -28.82
C SER A 20 23.40 -19.70 -29.72
N SER A 21 22.16 -20.04 -29.38
CA SER A 21 21.20 -20.77 -30.22
C SER A 21 19.93 -21.03 -29.40
N GLU A 22 18.92 -21.61 -30.01
CA GLU A 22 17.87 -22.28 -29.24
C GLU A 22 18.38 -23.57 -28.61
N ILE A 23 17.92 -23.87 -27.39
CA ILE A 23 18.22 -25.14 -26.74
C ILE A 23 17.23 -26.20 -27.26
N PRO A 24 17.72 -27.36 -27.71
CA PRO A 24 16.86 -28.44 -28.18
C PRO A 24 16.21 -29.16 -26.99
N VAL A 25 15.13 -28.58 -26.46
CA VAL A 25 14.37 -29.11 -25.31
C VAL A 25 13.92 -30.56 -25.56
N THR A 26 13.56 -30.89 -26.81
CA THR A 26 13.18 -32.24 -27.23
C THR A 26 14.31 -33.26 -27.10
N GLU A 27 15.57 -32.85 -27.30
CA GLU A 27 16.75 -33.71 -27.13
C GLU A 27 17.10 -33.89 -25.65
N LEU A 28 17.01 -32.82 -24.85
CA LEU A 28 17.23 -32.87 -23.40
C LEU A 28 16.22 -33.80 -22.70
N ASN A 29 14.97 -33.81 -23.18
CA ASN A 29 13.93 -34.71 -22.67
C ASN A 29 14.25 -36.20 -22.89
N GLN A 30 15.17 -36.55 -23.78
CA GLN A 30 15.55 -37.94 -24.08
C GLN A 30 16.68 -38.46 -23.18
N LEU A 31 17.06 -37.72 -22.14
CA LEU A 31 18.15 -38.04 -21.21
C LEU A 31 17.60 -38.53 -19.86
N PRO A 32 17.55 -39.85 -19.63
CA PRO A 32 16.83 -40.45 -18.49
C PRO A 32 17.52 -40.25 -17.13
N HIS A 33 18.78 -39.80 -17.13
CA HIS A 33 19.60 -39.67 -15.92
C HIS A 33 20.10 -38.26 -15.66
N LEU A 34 19.69 -37.28 -16.48
CA LEU A 34 20.15 -35.91 -16.32
C LEU A 34 19.52 -35.30 -15.06
N MET A 35 20.36 -34.90 -14.12
CA MET A 35 19.96 -34.34 -12.82
C MET A 35 20.41 -32.89 -12.67
N THR A 36 21.47 -32.47 -13.35
CA THR A 36 21.95 -31.09 -13.31
C THR A 36 21.96 -30.49 -14.71
N LEU A 37 21.34 -29.32 -14.88
CA LEU A 37 21.45 -28.50 -16.08
C LEU A 37 21.75 -27.05 -15.71
N ARG A 38 22.96 -26.59 -16.00
CA ARG A 38 23.39 -25.20 -15.78
C ARG A 38 23.79 -24.56 -17.09
N LEU A 39 23.19 -23.42 -17.37
CA LEU A 39 23.27 -22.72 -18.65
C LEU A 39 23.44 -21.21 -18.42
N GLU A 40 23.59 -20.77 -17.17
CA GLU A 40 23.53 -19.36 -16.83
C GLU A 40 24.56 -18.50 -17.55
N PHE A 41 24.23 -17.22 -17.76
CA PHE A 41 25.10 -16.23 -18.39
C PHE A 41 25.67 -16.69 -19.74
N ASN A 42 24.74 -16.94 -20.67
CA ASN A 42 25.01 -17.25 -22.08
C ASN A 42 24.05 -16.42 -22.97
N SER A 43 24.05 -16.67 -24.28
CA SER A 43 23.13 -16.05 -25.24
C SER A 43 22.08 -17.05 -25.78
N PHE A 44 21.74 -18.09 -25.04
CA PHE A 44 20.73 -19.07 -25.47
C PHE A 44 19.33 -18.46 -25.52
N SER A 45 18.49 -18.91 -26.47
CA SER A 45 17.15 -18.37 -26.71
C SER A 45 16.11 -19.48 -26.90
N GLY A 46 14.86 -19.09 -27.23
CA GLY A 46 13.76 -20.01 -27.48
C GLY A 46 12.79 -20.14 -26.30
N SER A 47 11.84 -21.06 -26.41
CA SER A 47 10.83 -21.34 -25.39
C SER A 47 11.01 -22.74 -24.82
N LEU A 48 10.78 -22.88 -23.51
CA LEU A 48 10.78 -24.17 -22.83
C LEU A 48 9.43 -24.91 -22.95
N SER A 49 8.49 -24.35 -23.72
CA SER A 49 7.10 -24.80 -23.88
C SER A 49 6.91 -25.94 -24.89
N ALA A 50 7.74 -26.98 -24.84
CA ALA A 50 7.42 -28.21 -25.54
C ALA A 50 6.39 -28.98 -24.69
N ASP A 51 5.16 -29.07 -25.20
CA ASP A 51 4.03 -29.73 -24.54
C ASP A 51 4.43 -31.11 -23.99
N GLU A 52 4.07 -31.34 -22.73
CA GLU A 52 4.16 -32.63 -22.04
C GLU A 52 5.58 -33.22 -21.92
N ALA A 53 6.48 -32.52 -21.22
CA ALA A 53 7.69 -33.11 -20.68
C ALA A 53 7.33 -34.22 -19.66
N LYS A 54 7.14 -35.43 -20.20
CA LYS A 54 6.93 -36.67 -19.46
C LYS A 54 8.13 -36.88 -18.53
N ALA A 55 7.94 -36.62 -17.24
CA ALA A 55 8.49 -37.28 -16.03
C ALA A 55 9.96 -37.79 -15.95
N ALA A 56 10.79 -37.71 -16.99
CA ALA A 56 12.07 -38.41 -17.09
C ALA A 56 13.24 -37.61 -16.52
N VAL A 57 13.11 -36.29 -16.44
CA VAL A 57 14.20 -35.43 -15.97
C VAL A 57 13.85 -34.87 -14.61
N SER A 58 14.04 -35.69 -13.57
CA SER A 58 14.04 -35.20 -12.19
C SER A 58 15.32 -34.41 -11.95
N PHE A 59 15.41 -33.22 -12.55
CA PHE A 59 16.46 -32.27 -12.25
C PHE A 59 16.49 -32.05 -10.74
N LYS A 60 17.68 -32.16 -10.15
CA LYS A 60 18.02 -31.77 -8.79
C LYS A 60 18.58 -30.35 -8.75
N GLU A 61 19.27 -29.95 -9.83
CA GLU A 61 19.88 -28.63 -9.97
C GLU A 61 19.60 -28.10 -11.38
N PHE A 62 19.08 -26.88 -11.48
CA PHE A 62 18.72 -26.25 -12.74
C PHE A 62 18.96 -24.74 -12.67
N ASN A 63 19.62 -24.16 -13.67
CA ASN A 63 19.80 -22.72 -13.81
C ASN A 63 19.97 -22.31 -15.28
N ILE A 64 19.18 -21.34 -15.73
CA ILE A 64 19.22 -20.74 -17.08
C ILE A 64 19.28 -19.20 -17.03
N SER A 65 19.52 -18.61 -15.87
CA SER A 65 19.58 -17.16 -15.66
C SER A 65 20.54 -16.45 -16.61
N GLY A 66 20.29 -15.18 -16.92
CA GLY A 66 21.17 -14.37 -17.76
C GLY A 66 21.23 -14.82 -19.22
N ASN A 67 20.17 -15.47 -19.73
CA ASN A 67 20.00 -15.87 -21.13
C ASN A 67 18.87 -15.09 -21.82
N ASN A 68 18.57 -15.43 -23.07
CA ASN A 68 17.53 -14.81 -23.89
C ASN A 68 16.26 -15.70 -24.01
N PHE A 69 15.99 -16.57 -23.04
CA PHE A 69 14.79 -17.43 -23.03
C PHE A 69 13.50 -16.60 -22.87
N SER A 70 12.43 -17.08 -23.51
CA SER A 70 11.11 -16.43 -23.48
C SER A 70 9.96 -17.44 -23.39
N GLY A 71 8.74 -16.97 -23.16
CA GLY A 71 7.56 -17.83 -22.99
C GLY A 71 7.20 -18.09 -21.53
N LYS A 72 6.33 -19.07 -21.27
CA LYS A 72 5.88 -19.43 -19.91
C LYS A 72 6.82 -20.46 -19.30
N ILE A 73 7.07 -20.38 -17.98
CA ILE A 73 7.77 -21.44 -17.25
C ILE A 73 6.88 -22.69 -17.23
N PRO A 74 7.33 -23.83 -17.76
CA PRO A 74 6.60 -25.09 -17.67
C PRO A 74 6.47 -25.56 -16.21
N ASN A 75 5.35 -26.20 -15.85
CA ASN A 75 5.08 -26.66 -14.48
C ASN A 75 6.16 -27.60 -13.91
N TRP A 76 6.87 -28.36 -14.75
CA TRP A 76 7.93 -29.26 -14.28
C TRP A 76 9.22 -28.53 -13.87
N LEU A 77 9.36 -27.25 -14.24
CA LEU A 77 10.45 -26.36 -13.82
C LEU A 77 10.07 -25.44 -12.66
N SER A 78 8.80 -25.39 -12.25
CA SER A 78 8.33 -24.47 -11.19
C SER A 78 8.89 -24.76 -9.80
N LYS A 79 9.50 -25.92 -9.60
CA LYS A 79 10.16 -26.31 -8.35
C LYS A 79 11.52 -25.63 -8.14
N PHE A 80 12.08 -24.96 -9.15
CA PHE A 80 13.38 -24.29 -9.06
C PHE A 80 13.21 -22.82 -8.69
N PRO A 81 14.14 -22.24 -7.91
CA PRO A 81 14.04 -20.85 -7.43
C PRO A 81 14.11 -19.86 -8.60
N VAL A 82 13.55 -18.67 -8.44
CA VAL A 82 13.55 -17.68 -9.54
C VAL A 82 14.92 -17.17 -9.92
N ALA A 83 15.89 -17.21 -9.01
CA ALA A 83 17.30 -17.00 -9.36
C ALA A 83 17.79 -17.90 -10.50
N SER A 84 17.17 -19.06 -10.73
CA SER A 84 17.45 -19.94 -11.87
C SER A 84 16.93 -19.41 -13.22
N PHE A 85 16.15 -18.33 -13.23
CA PHE A 85 15.50 -17.76 -14.42
C PHE A 85 15.73 -16.25 -14.57
N THR A 86 16.31 -15.58 -13.57
CA THR A 86 16.56 -14.12 -13.57
C THR A 86 17.32 -13.66 -14.81
N GLY A 87 17.00 -12.50 -15.36
CA GLY A 87 17.65 -11.96 -16.56
C GLY A 87 17.19 -12.57 -17.88
N CYS A 88 16.32 -13.60 -17.88
CA CYS A 88 15.65 -14.07 -19.10
C CYS A 88 14.56 -13.10 -19.56
N LYS A 89 14.50 -12.80 -20.86
CA LYS A 89 13.68 -11.70 -21.40
C LYS A 89 12.16 -11.93 -21.36
N GLY A 90 11.67 -13.15 -21.11
CA GLY A 90 10.23 -13.48 -21.15
C GLY A 90 9.51 -13.64 -19.80
N PHE A 91 10.18 -13.64 -18.65
CA PHE A 91 9.55 -13.92 -17.35
C PHE A 91 9.17 -12.64 -16.59
N ASN A 92 8.45 -11.73 -17.27
CA ASN A 92 8.17 -10.38 -16.77
C ASN A 92 6.67 -10.13 -16.49
N LYS A 93 5.92 -11.04 -15.86
CA LYS A 93 4.47 -10.83 -15.70
C LYS A 93 3.90 -11.06 -14.30
N VAL A 94 3.12 -10.04 -13.91
CA VAL A 94 2.06 -9.92 -12.89
C VAL A 94 1.20 -11.20 -12.67
N ASP A 95 1.23 -12.17 -13.57
CA ASP A 95 0.50 -13.45 -13.45
C ASP A 95 1.00 -14.32 -12.28
N ASP A 96 2.22 -14.12 -11.77
CA ASP A 96 2.70 -14.81 -10.57
C ASP A 96 2.01 -14.30 -9.27
N LEU A 97 1.40 -13.10 -9.30
CA LEU A 97 0.52 -12.64 -8.22
C LEU A 97 -0.80 -13.43 -8.14
N LEU A 98 -1.18 -14.14 -9.23
CA LEU A 98 -2.41 -14.95 -9.27
C LEU A 98 -2.21 -16.39 -8.75
N LYS A 99 -0.96 -16.85 -8.58
CA LYS A 99 -0.64 -18.20 -8.07
C LYS A 99 -0.21 -18.22 -6.60
N ALA A 100 0.16 -17.07 -6.05
CA ALA A 100 0.49 -16.93 -4.64
C ALA A 100 -0.77 -17.08 -3.76
N SER A 101 -0.63 -17.72 -2.60
CA SER A 101 -1.70 -17.76 -1.59
C SER A 101 -2.05 -16.33 -1.17
N ALA A 102 -3.14 -15.80 -1.73
CA ALA A 102 -3.61 -14.47 -1.43
C ALA A 102 -4.42 -14.50 -0.12
N GLU A 103 -3.86 -13.96 0.95
CA GLU A 103 -4.59 -13.75 2.20
C GLU A 103 -5.37 -12.44 2.10
N MET A 104 -6.69 -12.48 2.26
CA MET A 104 -7.49 -11.26 2.27
C MET A 104 -7.21 -10.48 3.57
N LEU A 105 -6.57 -9.31 3.45
CA LEU A 105 -6.29 -8.43 4.58
C LEU A 105 -7.55 -7.65 5.02
N GLY A 106 -8.42 -7.32 4.07
CA GLY A 106 -9.67 -6.62 4.39
C GLY A 106 -10.34 -5.96 3.19
N LYS A 107 -11.62 -5.61 3.39
CA LYS A 107 -12.44 -4.87 2.42
C LYS A 107 -12.62 -3.44 2.91
N GLY A 108 -12.05 -2.48 2.18
CA GLY A 108 -12.19 -1.05 2.43
C GLY A 108 -13.26 -0.41 1.55
N SER A 109 -13.46 0.89 1.75
CA SER A 109 -14.41 1.71 0.97
C SER A 109 -14.04 1.88 -0.51
N VAL A 110 -12.80 1.58 -0.87
CA VAL A 110 -12.18 1.81 -2.19
C VAL A 110 -11.78 0.51 -2.90
N GLY A 111 -11.83 -0.65 -2.22
CA GLY A 111 -11.19 -1.86 -2.72
C GLY A 111 -11.12 -2.98 -1.68
N THR A 112 -10.74 -4.17 -2.15
CA THR A 112 -10.29 -5.27 -1.30
C THR A 112 -8.78 -5.37 -1.40
N SER A 113 -8.09 -5.51 -0.26
CA SER A 113 -6.65 -5.67 -0.19
C SER A 113 -6.28 -7.12 0.11
N TYR A 114 -5.30 -7.64 -0.62
CA TYR A 114 -4.78 -9.00 -0.48
C TYR A 114 -3.29 -8.93 -0.18
N LYS A 115 -2.84 -9.68 0.82
CA LYS A 115 -1.42 -9.93 1.07
C LYS A 115 -1.00 -11.08 0.17
N VAL A 116 0.05 -10.84 -0.60
CA VAL A 116 0.53 -11.76 -1.61
C VAL A 116 2.02 -11.95 -1.37
N ALA A 117 2.41 -13.18 -1.04
CA ALA A 117 3.81 -13.56 -0.99
C ALA A 117 4.28 -13.86 -2.42
N ILE A 118 5.22 -13.08 -2.92
CA ILE A 118 5.87 -13.34 -4.20
C ILE A 118 6.81 -14.51 -3.95
N LEU A 119 6.38 -15.72 -4.34
CA LEU A 119 7.08 -16.99 -4.11
C LEU A 119 8.54 -16.97 -4.59
N ASP A 120 8.80 -16.11 -5.57
CA ASP A 120 10.02 -16.03 -6.34
C ASP A 120 11.11 -15.12 -5.74
N SER A 121 10.70 -14.04 -5.07
CA SER A 121 11.62 -13.09 -4.41
C SER A 121 11.59 -13.19 -2.89
N GLY A 122 10.59 -13.86 -2.31
CA GLY A 122 10.30 -13.79 -0.88
C GLY A 122 9.70 -12.45 -0.44
N ASP A 123 9.51 -11.50 -1.37
CA ASP A 123 8.84 -10.24 -1.08
C ASP A 123 7.38 -10.51 -0.74
N VAL A 124 6.87 -9.74 0.22
CA VAL A 124 5.44 -9.70 0.50
C VAL A 124 4.91 -8.36 0.02
N VAL A 125 3.89 -8.40 -0.83
CA VAL A 125 3.24 -7.22 -1.37
C VAL A 125 1.77 -7.19 -1.00
N VAL A 126 1.18 -6.00 -1.08
CA VAL A 126 -0.27 -5.82 -1.01
C VAL A 126 -0.79 -5.53 -2.41
N VAL A 127 -1.69 -6.40 -2.88
CA VAL A 127 -2.45 -6.17 -4.11
C VAL A 127 -3.83 -5.66 -3.73
N LYS A 128 -4.15 -4.44 -4.13
CA LYS A 128 -5.44 -3.83 -3.91
C LYS A 128 -6.29 -3.88 -5.17
N ARG A 129 -7.37 -4.67 -5.12
CA ARG A 129 -8.38 -4.74 -6.18
C ARG A 129 -9.44 -3.69 -5.93
N VAL A 130 -9.57 -2.80 -6.88
CA VAL A 130 -10.43 -1.62 -6.77
C VAL A 130 -11.87 -1.97 -7.18
N ILE A 131 -12.87 -1.58 -6.37
CA ILE A 131 -14.26 -2.09 -6.48
C ILE A 131 -14.92 -1.74 -7.82
N GLU A 132 -14.84 -0.49 -8.27
CA GLU A 132 -15.52 -0.04 -9.48
C GLU A 132 -14.75 1.11 -10.12
N LYS A 133 -14.09 0.83 -11.25
CA LYS A 133 -13.33 1.81 -12.01
C LYS A 133 -14.29 2.83 -12.64
N LEU A 134 -14.03 4.13 -12.45
CA LEU A 134 -14.80 5.17 -13.14
C LEU A 134 -14.61 5.03 -14.66
N LYS A 135 -15.69 4.69 -15.38
CA LYS A 135 -15.70 4.57 -16.86
C LYS A 135 -15.32 5.87 -17.60
N LYS A 136 -15.30 7.02 -16.92
CA LYS A 136 -15.11 8.36 -17.52
C LYS A 136 -13.70 8.91 -17.46
N ILE A 137 -12.73 8.24 -16.83
CA ILE A 137 -11.37 8.76 -16.76
C ILE A 137 -10.67 8.51 -18.09
N LYS A 138 -10.44 9.58 -18.85
CA LYS A 138 -9.83 9.53 -20.19
C LYS A 138 -8.37 9.05 -20.16
N ASP A 139 -7.63 9.29 -19.07
CA ASP A 139 -6.22 8.89 -18.93
C ASP A 139 -5.90 8.38 -17.51
N VAL A 140 -6.35 7.16 -17.21
CA VAL A 140 -6.05 6.46 -15.94
C VAL A 140 -4.55 6.18 -15.81
N ASP A 141 -3.90 5.91 -16.94
CA ASP A 141 -2.51 5.48 -17.01
C ASP A 141 -1.53 6.62 -16.73
N GLY A 142 -1.74 7.79 -17.36
CA GLY A 142 -1.01 9.02 -17.03
C GLY A 142 -1.28 9.50 -15.60
N PHE A 143 -2.51 9.32 -15.10
CA PHE A 143 -2.82 9.56 -13.70
C PHE A 143 -1.97 8.65 -12.79
N LEU A 144 -2.04 7.33 -12.95
CA LEU A 144 -1.29 6.38 -12.13
C LEU A 144 0.22 6.56 -12.21
N ARG A 145 0.78 6.97 -13.35
CA ARG A 145 2.19 7.38 -13.46
C ARG A 145 2.54 8.58 -12.57
N LEU A 146 1.66 9.58 -12.50
CA LEU A 146 1.88 10.75 -11.62
C LEU A 146 1.94 10.33 -10.14
N PHE A 147 1.03 9.46 -9.69
CA PHE A 147 1.04 8.94 -8.30
C PHE A 147 2.19 7.96 -8.08
N GLY A 148 2.55 7.20 -9.10
CA GLY A 148 3.70 6.31 -9.13
C GLY A 148 5.02 7.03 -8.89
N ASN A 149 5.08 8.36 -9.03
CA ASN A 149 6.27 9.17 -8.75
C ASN A 149 6.27 9.80 -7.34
N LEU A 150 5.17 9.71 -6.58
CA LEU A 150 5.12 10.19 -5.21
C LEU A 150 6.06 9.31 -4.35
N ARG A 151 7.16 9.90 -3.86
CA ARG A 151 8.14 9.26 -3.00
C ARG A 151 8.40 10.12 -1.78
N HIS A 152 8.09 9.61 -0.60
CA HIS A 152 8.31 10.27 0.67
C HIS A 152 8.33 9.23 1.79
N THR A 153 9.12 9.44 2.84
CA THR A 153 9.29 8.51 3.97
C THR A 153 7.99 8.20 4.71
N ASN A 154 7.02 9.12 4.67
CA ASN A 154 5.71 8.97 5.29
C ASN A 154 4.57 8.76 4.29
N VAL A 155 4.86 8.23 3.09
CA VAL A 155 3.86 7.92 2.06
C VAL A 155 4.14 6.52 1.51
N VAL A 156 3.12 5.65 1.53
CA VAL A 156 3.21 4.32 0.93
C VAL A 156 3.26 4.48 -0.59
N SER A 157 4.38 4.07 -1.18
CA SER A 157 4.67 4.28 -2.59
C SER A 157 4.01 3.21 -3.46
N LEU A 158 3.36 3.61 -4.54
CA LEU A 158 2.84 2.68 -5.54
C LEU A 158 4.02 2.02 -6.28
N ARG A 159 4.15 0.69 -6.14
CA ARG A 159 5.23 -0.10 -6.77
C ARG A 159 4.90 -0.45 -8.21
N ALA A 160 3.67 -0.89 -8.44
CA ALA A 160 3.16 -1.23 -9.77
C ALA A 160 1.64 -1.12 -9.82
N TYR A 161 1.07 -1.15 -11.03
CA TYR A 161 -0.36 -1.27 -11.23
C TYR A 161 -0.67 -2.14 -12.44
N TYR A 162 -1.85 -2.74 -12.45
CA TYR A 162 -2.45 -3.37 -13.61
C TYR A 162 -3.78 -2.70 -13.89
N SER A 163 -4.02 -2.31 -15.15
CA SER A 163 -5.25 -1.65 -15.55
C SER A 163 -5.77 -2.26 -16.85
N SER A 164 -6.96 -2.84 -16.80
CA SER A 164 -7.73 -3.29 -17.96
C SER A 164 -9.01 -2.47 -18.12
N LYS A 165 -9.90 -2.87 -19.03
CA LYS A 165 -11.22 -2.25 -19.18
C LYS A 165 -12.12 -2.48 -17.96
N GLU A 166 -11.95 -3.60 -17.28
CA GLU A 166 -12.83 -4.06 -16.21
C GLU A 166 -12.17 -4.00 -14.82
N GLU A 167 -10.84 -4.00 -14.76
CA GLU A 167 -10.11 -4.12 -13.51
C GLU A 167 -9.02 -3.06 -13.34
N LEU A 168 -8.81 -2.68 -12.08
CA LEU A 168 -7.65 -1.91 -11.64
C LEU A 168 -7.08 -2.57 -10.38
N LEU A 169 -5.82 -2.99 -10.47
CA LEU A 169 -5.04 -3.53 -9.36
C LEU A 169 -3.90 -2.58 -9.06
N LEU A 170 -3.70 -2.26 -7.79
CA LEU A 170 -2.61 -1.42 -7.31
C LEU A 170 -1.72 -2.26 -6.40
N VAL A 171 -0.41 -2.20 -6.61
CA VAL A 171 0.57 -3.00 -5.88
C VAL A 171 1.44 -2.10 -5.01
N TYR A 172 1.51 -2.42 -3.72
CA TYR A 172 2.29 -1.73 -2.71
C TYR A 172 3.15 -2.73 -1.93
N ASP A 173 4.19 -2.25 -1.25
CA ASP A 173 4.92 -3.08 -0.31
C ASP A 173 4.06 -3.43 0.92
N PHE A 174 4.22 -4.63 1.46
CA PHE A 174 3.52 -5.04 2.67
C PHE A 174 4.15 -4.42 3.92
N LEU A 175 3.33 -3.72 4.70
CA LEU A 175 3.73 -3.11 5.97
C LEU A 175 3.21 -3.97 7.14
N PRO A 176 4.09 -4.73 7.82
CA PRO A 176 3.67 -5.79 8.74
C PRO A 176 3.05 -5.28 10.04
N ASN A 177 3.36 -4.04 10.44
CA ASN A 177 2.84 -3.45 11.68
C ASN A 177 1.39 -2.93 11.54
N GLY A 178 0.77 -3.11 10.38
CA GLY A 178 -0.65 -2.84 10.16
C GLY A 178 -0.99 -1.35 10.19
N SER A 179 -2.27 -1.06 10.43
CA SER A 179 -2.80 0.32 10.45
C SER A 179 -2.86 0.90 11.86
N LEU A 180 -2.79 2.23 11.94
CA LEU A 180 -2.97 2.97 13.19
C LEU A 180 -4.31 2.65 13.85
N ARG A 181 -5.39 2.46 13.06
CA ARG A 181 -6.70 2.01 13.59
C ARG A 181 -6.58 0.71 14.38
N ASN A 182 -5.88 -0.29 13.84
CA ASN A 182 -5.74 -1.59 14.50
C ASN A 182 -4.85 -1.51 15.74
N LEU A 183 -3.86 -0.61 15.74
CA LEU A 183 -2.98 -0.39 16.88
C LEU A 183 -3.67 0.39 18.01
N LEU A 184 -4.43 1.45 17.68
CA LEU A 184 -5.16 2.26 18.67
C LEU A 184 -6.30 1.49 19.34
N HIS A 185 -6.97 0.60 18.61
CA HIS A 185 -8.13 -0.15 19.11
C HIS A 185 -7.84 -1.64 19.28
N GLY A 186 -6.55 -2.00 19.28
CA GLY A 186 -6.08 -3.36 19.48
C GLY A 186 -6.04 -3.75 20.96
N ARG A 187 -5.46 -4.92 21.24
CA ARG A 187 -5.30 -5.41 22.61
C ARG A 187 -4.19 -4.71 23.39
N THR A 188 -3.20 -4.18 22.69
CA THR A 188 -2.03 -3.53 23.30
C THR A 188 -2.17 -2.02 23.18
N PRO A 189 -2.33 -1.29 24.29
CA PRO A 189 -2.40 0.17 24.26
C PRO A 189 -1.10 0.80 23.75
N LEU A 190 -1.23 1.83 22.91
CA LEU A 190 -0.09 2.66 22.52
C LEU A 190 0.23 3.69 23.62
N ASP A 191 1.51 3.85 23.92
CA ASP A 191 2.01 4.95 24.76
C ASP A 191 1.88 6.32 24.07
N TRP A 192 2.06 7.38 24.86
CA TRP A 192 1.93 8.76 24.37
C TRP A 192 2.95 9.11 23.29
N THR A 193 4.24 8.80 23.52
CA THR A 193 5.33 9.14 22.59
C THR A 193 5.11 8.50 21.22
N THR A 194 4.66 7.23 21.18
CA THR A 194 4.33 6.50 19.95
C THR A 194 3.12 7.10 19.25
N ARG A 195 2.07 7.47 20.00
CA ARG A 195 0.89 8.17 19.46
C ARG A 195 1.26 9.50 18.81
N LEU A 196 2.08 10.31 19.48
CA LEU A 196 2.56 11.59 18.96
C LEU A 196 3.48 11.40 17.73
N LYS A 197 4.37 10.41 17.76
CA LYS A 197 5.21 10.01 16.61
C LYS A 197 4.36 9.68 15.38
N TYR A 198 3.31 8.90 15.55
CA TYR A 198 2.41 8.54 14.44
C TYR A 198 1.61 9.73 13.93
N ALA A 199 1.13 10.60 14.81
CA ALA A 199 0.48 11.85 14.43
C ALA A 199 1.40 12.72 13.56
N LEU A 200 2.65 12.90 13.98
CA LEU A 200 3.65 13.68 13.25
C LEU A 200 4.00 13.06 11.89
N GLY A 201 4.21 11.74 11.84
CA GLY A 201 4.49 11.03 10.58
C GLY A 201 3.35 11.18 9.56
N ALA A 202 2.10 11.00 10.00
CA ALA A 202 0.93 11.22 9.16
C ALA A 202 0.80 12.68 8.68
N ALA A 203 1.09 13.66 9.55
CA ALA A 203 1.09 15.08 9.18
C ALA A 203 2.12 15.39 8.08
N LYS A 204 3.34 14.85 8.21
CA LYS A 204 4.42 14.97 7.21
C LYS A 204 4.00 14.40 5.85
N GLY A 205 3.36 13.24 5.84
CA GLY A 205 2.84 12.59 4.62
C GLY A 205 1.76 13.44 3.93
N LEU A 206 0.79 13.96 4.68
CA LEU A 206 -0.27 14.82 4.12
C LEU A 206 0.28 16.17 3.66
N ARG A 207 1.23 16.77 4.39
CA ARG A 207 1.91 18.01 4.00
C ARG A 207 2.68 17.82 2.69
N PHE A 208 3.37 16.69 2.53
CA PHE A 208 4.02 16.32 1.28
C PHE A 208 3.02 16.31 0.14
N LEU A 209 1.92 15.55 0.30
CA LEU A 209 0.88 15.42 -0.73
C LEU A 209 0.29 16.78 -1.13
N HIS A 210 0.01 17.66 -0.15
CA HIS A 210 -0.56 18.99 -0.40
C HIS A 210 0.41 19.95 -1.09
N SER A 211 1.71 19.66 -1.05
CA SER A 211 2.78 20.48 -1.66
C SER A 211 3.31 19.97 -3.00
N TYR A 212 2.99 18.72 -3.37
CA TYR A 212 3.70 17.99 -4.43
C TYR A 212 3.56 18.60 -5.84
N ASN A 213 2.57 19.46 -6.11
CA ASN A 213 2.46 20.14 -7.41
C ASN A 213 1.57 21.41 -7.35
N LYS A 214 1.55 22.22 -8.42
CA LYS A 214 0.59 23.32 -8.64
C LYS A 214 -0.86 22.82 -8.74
N THR A 215 -1.06 21.55 -9.05
CA THR A 215 -2.37 20.88 -8.97
C THR A 215 -2.68 20.63 -7.49
N LYS A 216 -3.85 21.08 -7.01
CA LYS A 216 -4.27 20.99 -5.61
C LYS A 216 -4.65 19.56 -5.22
N ILE A 217 -3.68 18.64 -5.26
CA ILE A 217 -3.85 17.24 -4.91
C ILE A 217 -4.26 17.15 -3.44
N CYS A 218 -5.20 16.24 -3.16
CA CYS A 218 -5.69 15.90 -1.83
C CYS A 218 -5.84 14.38 -1.71
N HIS A 219 -5.93 13.88 -0.49
CA HIS A 219 -6.17 12.47 -0.19
C HIS A 219 -7.61 12.08 -0.55
N GLY A 220 -8.59 12.86 -0.04
CA GLY A 220 -10.01 12.77 -0.35
C GLY A 220 -10.81 11.83 0.56
N ASN A 221 -10.18 10.85 1.20
CA ASN A 221 -10.88 9.96 2.14
C ASN A 221 -9.98 9.52 3.30
N PHE A 222 -9.31 10.46 3.95
CA PHE A 222 -8.29 10.16 4.95
C PHE A 222 -8.89 9.65 6.27
N THR A 223 -8.38 8.54 6.79
CA THR A 223 -8.81 7.90 8.05
C THR A 223 -7.62 7.28 8.78
N SER A 224 -7.81 6.81 10.03
CA SER A 224 -6.77 6.07 10.75
C SER A 224 -6.46 4.69 10.15
N SER A 225 -7.32 4.15 9.30
CA SER A 225 -7.03 2.93 8.52
C SER A 225 -6.03 3.19 7.39
N ASP A 226 -5.93 4.44 6.93
CA ASP A 226 -5.03 4.85 5.83
C ASP A 226 -3.64 5.28 6.35
N ILE A 227 -3.38 5.12 7.64
CA ILE A 227 -2.06 5.32 8.24
C ILE A 227 -1.51 3.95 8.57
N LEU A 228 -0.55 3.48 7.78
CA LEU A 228 0.14 2.22 7.97
C LEU A 228 1.48 2.44 8.67
N ILE A 229 1.93 1.47 9.45
CA ILE A 229 3.20 1.55 10.16
C ILE A 229 4.24 0.69 9.44
N ASP A 230 5.35 1.29 9.03
CA ASP A 230 6.46 0.57 8.38
C ASP A 230 7.23 -0.33 9.35
N HIS A 231 8.17 -1.12 8.85
CA HIS A 231 9.02 -2.02 9.64
C HIS A 231 9.96 -1.30 10.62
N TYR A 232 10.19 -0.01 10.44
CA TYR A 232 10.96 0.84 11.36
C TYR A 232 10.08 1.55 12.40
N GLY A 233 8.77 1.30 12.40
CA GLY A 233 7.83 1.94 13.31
C GLY A 233 7.54 3.39 12.95
N ASN A 234 7.57 3.77 11.67
CA ASN A 234 7.17 5.09 11.18
C ASN A 234 5.78 5.03 10.53
N ALA A 235 5.00 6.09 10.73
CA ALA A 235 3.69 6.22 10.10
C ALA A 235 3.78 6.66 8.64
N CYS A 236 3.08 5.97 7.77
CA CYS A 236 3.01 6.18 6.32
C CYS A 236 1.56 6.29 5.87
N ILE A 237 1.22 7.34 5.12
CA ILE A 237 -0.13 7.45 4.55
C ILE A 237 -0.26 6.57 3.31
N SER A 238 -1.34 5.80 3.21
CA SER A 238 -1.69 4.92 2.08
C SER A 238 -2.90 5.46 1.33
N ASP A 239 -3.32 4.78 0.26
CA ASP A 239 -4.62 5.03 -0.42
C ASP A 239 -4.86 6.47 -0.92
N ILE A 240 -3.77 7.17 -1.20
CA ILE A 240 -3.78 8.54 -1.68
C ILE A 240 -4.50 8.64 -3.03
N CYS A 241 -5.35 9.65 -3.16
CA CYS A 241 -5.93 10.09 -4.44
C CYS A 241 -6.83 9.07 -5.16
N LEU A 242 -7.21 7.97 -4.49
CA LEU A 242 -8.15 6.99 -5.04
C LEU A 242 -9.53 7.57 -5.34
N HIS A 243 -9.90 8.69 -4.69
CA HIS A 243 -11.15 9.41 -4.97
C HIS A 243 -11.23 9.98 -6.41
N LEU A 244 -10.08 10.16 -7.09
CA LEU A 244 -10.03 10.60 -8.48
C LEU A 244 -10.21 9.42 -9.45
N LEU A 245 -9.96 8.19 -8.97
CA LEU A 245 -10.11 6.94 -9.72
C LEU A 245 -11.49 6.29 -9.54
N LEU A 246 -12.22 6.67 -8.48
CA LEU A 246 -13.36 5.91 -7.96
C LEU A 246 -14.59 6.73 -7.65
N GLN A 247 -15.74 6.12 -7.95
CA GLN A 247 -17.00 6.53 -7.35
C GLN A 247 -17.06 5.94 -5.94
N ILE A 248 -16.63 6.71 -4.94
CA ILE A 248 -16.72 6.27 -3.55
C ILE A 248 -18.20 6.17 -3.16
N PRO A 249 -18.72 4.96 -2.84
CA PRO A 249 -20.13 4.78 -2.52
C PRO A 249 -20.56 5.69 -1.37
N ASN A 250 -21.79 6.21 -1.43
CA ASN A 250 -22.38 7.07 -0.40
C ASN A 250 -22.65 6.32 0.93
N SER A 251 -22.45 5.01 0.97
CA SER A 251 -23.03 4.10 1.98
C SER A 251 -22.25 3.95 3.28
N SER A 252 -21.14 4.66 3.50
CA SER A 252 -20.53 4.70 4.83
C SER A 252 -20.81 6.03 5.52
N ASN A 253 -21.33 5.94 6.74
CA ASN A 253 -21.26 6.93 7.81
C ASN A 253 -19.78 7.28 8.10
N ASN A 254 -19.07 7.80 7.10
CA ASN A 254 -17.67 8.18 7.23
C ASN A 254 -17.63 9.44 8.09
N ARG A 255 -17.51 9.23 9.40
CA ARG A 255 -17.51 10.27 10.42
C ARG A 255 -16.25 11.15 10.40
N TYR A 256 -15.31 10.85 9.50
CA TYR A 256 -14.14 11.67 9.20
C TYR A 256 -14.45 12.73 8.13
N LYS A 257 -15.62 12.68 7.47
CA LYS A 257 -15.99 13.63 6.41
C LYS A 257 -16.19 15.03 6.97
N ALA A 258 -15.59 15.99 6.28
CA ALA A 258 -15.79 17.41 6.54
C ALA A 258 -17.25 17.83 6.26
N PRO A 259 -17.82 18.78 7.03
CA PRO A 259 -19.22 19.20 6.89
C PRO A 259 -19.62 19.62 5.47
N GLU A 260 -18.74 20.29 4.75
CA GLU A 260 -18.98 20.78 3.38
C GLU A 260 -19.18 19.66 2.35
N LEU A 261 -18.69 18.45 2.62
CA LEU A 261 -18.87 17.28 1.75
C LEU A 261 -20.26 16.63 1.93
N SER A 262 -20.96 16.94 3.02
CA SER A 262 -22.31 16.43 3.31
C SER A 262 -23.39 17.29 2.65
N THR A 263 -23.21 18.62 2.64
CA THR A 263 -24.19 19.58 2.07
C THR A 263 -24.31 19.47 0.54
N GLN A 264 -23.26 19.01 -0.14
CA GLN A 264 -23.28 18.79 -1.60
C GLN A 264 -24.15 17.61 -2.05
N ASN A 265 -24.64 16.77 -1.14
CA ASN A 265 -25.51 15.63 -1.49
C ASN A 265 -26.97 16.05 -1.77
N ASN A 266 -27.38 17.29 -1.43
CA ASN A 266 -28.76 17.76 -1.60
C ASN A 266 -29.02 18.57 -2.88
N MET A 267 -27.99 18.83 -3.70
CA MET A 267 -28.16 19.49 -5.00
C MET A 267 -28.08 18.44 -6.11
N ASN A 268 -29.24 18.05 -6.64
CA ASN A 268 -29.43 17.23 -7.84
C ASN A 268 -28.76 17.87 -9.08
N THR A 269 -27.43 17.86 -9.14
CA THR A 269 -26.70 18.21 -10.34
C THR A 269 -25.75 17.07 -10.66
N ASN A 270 -26.11 16.28 -11.67
CA ASN A 270 -25.30 15.26 -12.33
C ASN A 270 -24.02 15.83 -13.00
N GLN A 271 -23.49 16.95 -12.51
CA GLN A 271 -22.44 17.72 -13.16
C GLN A 271 -21.32 18.23 -12.25
N ASN A 272 -21.38 18.06 -10.92
CA ASN A 272 -20.23 18.36 -10.05
C ASN A 272 -19.80 17.14 -9.24
N PRO A 273 -18.74 16.42 -9.65
CA PRO A 273 -18.15 15.38 -8.80
C PRO A 273 -17.77 16.00 -7.45
N ARG A 274 -17.99 15.26 -6.36
CA ARG A 274 -17.59 15.63 -4.99
C ARG A 274 -16.27 16.37 -5.01
N LYS A 275 -16.27 17.65 -4.62
CA LYS A 275 -15.06 18.45 -4.67
C LYS A 275 -14.27 18.24 -3.38
N PHE A 276 -13.63 17.08 -3.29
CA PHE A 276 -12.59 16.82 -2.31
C PHE A 276 -11.54 17.93 -2.39
N SER A 277 -11.02 18.33 -1.23
CA SER A 277 -10.07 19.43 -1.14
C SER A 277 -9.00 19.16 -0.09
N GLN A 278 -7.89 19.87 -0.18
CA GLN A 278 -6.86 19.84 0.86
C GLN A 278 -7.43 20.21 2.24
N LYS A 279 -8.41 21.12 2.29
CA LYS A 279 -9.06 21.51 3.54
C LYS A 279 -10.01 20.44 4.10
N SER A 280 -10.58 19.58 3.25
CA SER A 280 -11.33 18.42 3.74
C SER A 280 -10.40 17.37 4.32
N ASP A 281 -9.20 17.18 3.77
CA ASP A 281 -8.19 16.30 4.39
C ASP A 281 -7.75 16.81 5.76
N VAL A 282 -7.55 18.13 5.91
CA VAL A 282 -7.21 18.74 7.21
C VAL A 282 -8.27 18.41 8.26
N TYR A 283 -9.55 18.50 7.90
CA TYR A 283 -10.63 18.12 8.81
C TYR A 283 -10.57 16.64 9.18
N SER A 284 -10.41 15.75 8.19
CA SER A 284 -10.29 14.32 8.42
C SER A 284 -9.09 13.96 9.29
N PHE A 285 -7.95 14.65 9.10
CA PHE A 285 -6.78 14.55 9.96
C PHE A 285 -7.07 15.00 11.39
N GLY A 286 -7.85 16.08 11.58
CA GLY A 286 -8.34 16.49 12.90
C GLY A 286 -9.15 15.40 13.61
N VAL A 287 -9.98 14.63 12.89
CA VAL A 287 -10.70 13.48 13.46
C VAL A 287 -9.72 12.37 13.86
N VAL A 288 -8.69 12.09 13.05
CA VAL A 288 -7.64 11.12 13.40
C VAL A 288 -6.87 11.54 14.66
N LEU A 289 -6.56 12.83 14.81
CA LEU A 289 -5.93 13.33 16.04
C LEU A 289 -6.82 13.10 17.27
N LEU A 290 -8.13 13.28 17.14
CA LEU A 290 -9.06 12.94 18.22
C LEU A 290 -9.09 11.44 18.52
N GLU A 291 -9.02 10.56 17.53
CA GLU A 291 -8.91 9.12 17.78
C GLU A 291 -7.63 8.77 18.55
N ILE A 292 -6.51 9.39 18.17
CA ILE A 292 -5.21 9.22 18.85
C ILE A 292 -5.32 9.65 20.32
N LEU A 293 -5.94 10.79 20.59
CA LEU A 293 -6.06 11.34 21.94
C LEU A 293 -7.06 10.60 22.82
N THR A 294 -8.18 10.16 22.23
CA THR A 294 -9.33 9.64 22.99
C THR A 294 -9.35 8.12 23.07
N GLY A 295 -8.61 7.41 22.20
CA GLY A 295 -8.70 5.96 22.03
C GLY A 295 -10.04 5.48 21.47
N LYS A 296 -10.98 6.39 21.16
CA LYS A 296 -12.33 6.06 20.69
C LYS A 296 -12.38 5.95 19.18
N ILE A 297 -13.03 4.89 18.70
CA ILE A 297 -13.29 4.71 17.26
C ILE A 297 -14.25 5.80 16.79
N ALA A 298 -13.87 6.61 15.80
CA ALA A 298 -14.69 7.67 15.22
C ALA A 298 -16.00 7.14 14.61
N THR A 299 -16.01 5.87 14.19
CA THR A 299 -17.18 5.16 13.63
C THR A 299 -18.04 4.42 14.66
N SER A 300 -17.73 4.44 15.97
CA SER A 300 -18.48 3.67 16.98
C SER A 300 -19.96 4.06 17.05
N GLU A 301 -20.85 3.08 17.18
CA GLU A 301 -22.31 3.26 17.10
C GLU A 301 -22.82 4.27 18.14
N GLY A 302 -23.33 5.39 17.65
CA GLY A 302 -23.76 6.51 18.47
C GLY A 302 -24.36 7.62 17.60
N LYS A 303 -25.31 8.39 18.15
CA LYS A 303 -26.01 9.46 17.42
C LYS A 303 -25.12 10.66 17.09
N THR A 304 -23.94 10.80 17.71
CA THR A 304 -23.05 11.96 17.59
C THR A 304 -21.66 11.52 17.09
N SER A 305 -21.06 12.25 16.14
CA SER A 305 -19.69 12.00 15.69
C SER A 305 -18.67 12.35 16.78
N LEU A 306 -17.51 11.67 16.78
CA LEU A 306 -16.42 11.93 17.73
C LEU A 306 -16.06 13.43 17.78
N ALA A 307 -15.90 14.07 16.63
CA ALA A 307 -15.65 15.51 16.53
C ALA A 307 -16.70 16.36 17.25
N LYS A 308 -17.99 16.07 17.04
CA LYS A 308 -19.09 16.81 17.69
C LYS A 308 -19.15 16.54 19.20
N TRP A 309 -18.80 15.33 19.64
CA TRP A 309 -18.74 15.00 21.06
C TRP A 309 -17.61 15.79 21.74
N VAL A 310 -16.37 15.72 21.21
CA VAL A 310 -15.22 16.44 21.78
C VAL A 310 -15.47 17.95 21.78
N GLN A 311 -15.97 18.52 20.67
CA GLN A 311 -16.33 19.95 20.61
C GLN A 311 -17.31 20.37 21.70
N ARG A 312 -18.27 19.52 22.08
CA ARG A 312 -19.21 19.82 23.16
C ARG A 312 -18.59 19.73 24.55
N VAL A 313 -17.68 18.77 24.77
CA VAL A 313 -16.99 18.61 26.06
C VAL A 313 -16.05 19.80 26.28
N VAL A 314 -15.18 20.07 25.31
CA VAL A 314 -14.18 21.16 25.38
C VAL A 314 -14.82 22.55 25.51
N ASN A 315 -15.99 22.77 24.89
CA ASN A 315 -16.71 24.05 25.01
C ASN A 315 -17.36 24.26 26.40
N LYS A 316 -17.57 23.20 27.17
CA LYS A 316 -18.12 23.31 28.52
C LYS A 316 -16.99 23.59 29.50
N GLU A 317 -16.01 22.68 29.57
CA GLU A 317 -14.79 22.79 30.38
C GLU A 317 -13.69 21.94 29.75
N TRP A 318 -12.43 22.37 29.87
CA TRP A 318 -11.29 21.53 29.51
C TRP A 318 -11.15 20.43 30.56
N THR A 319 -11.66 19.23 30.27
CA THR A 319 -11.60 18.10 31.20
C THR A 319 -10.74 16.97 30.65
N TRP A 320 -10.07 16.26 31.57
CA TRP A 320 -9.32 15.05 31.28
C TRP A 320 -10.16 13.92 30.67
N ASP A 321 -11.50 14.01 30.75
CA ASP A 321 -12.46 13.01 30.25
C ASP A 321 -12.41 12.80 28.73
N VAL A 322 -11.75 13.72 28.01
CA VAL A 322 -11.53 13.58 26.57
C VAL A 322 -10.46 12.54 26.28
N PHE A 323 -9.43 12.45 27.12
CA PHE A 323 -8.28 11.59 26.85
C PHE A 323 -8.58 10.13 27.14
N ASP A 324 -7.89 9.27 26.39
CA ASP A 324 -7.88 7.83 26.63
C ASP A 324 -7.44 7.54 28.07
N PHE A 325 -8.14 6.64 28.77
CA PHE A 325 -7.80 6.27 30.13
C PHE A 325 -6.39 5.67 30.21
N GLU A 326 -5.90 5.04 29.13
CA GLU A 326 -4.55 4.50 29.04
C GLU A 326 -3.48 5.59 29.09
N LEU A 327 -3.83 6.83 28.75
CA LEU A 327 -2.96 8.00 28.84
C LEU A 327 -2.88 8.60 30.24
N ALA A 328 -3.73 8.18 31.17
CA ALA A 328 -3.71 8.66 32.55
C ALA A 328 -2.42 8.31 33.32
N ARG A 329 -1.58 7.42 32.76
CA ARG A 329 -0.25 7.08 33.28
C ARG A 329 0.85 8.05 32.84
N TYR A 330 0.57 8.96 31.90
CA TYR A 330 1.50 9.94 31.34
C TYR A 330 1.06 11.38 31.67
N LYS A 331 0.67 11.64 32.93
CA LYS A 331 0.13 12.95 33.35
C LYS A 331 1.16 14.07 33.21
N GLU A 332 2.43 13.75 33.33
CA GLU A 332 3.55 14.67 33.10
C GLU A 332 3.57 15.24 31.67
N MET A 333 2.93 14.55 30.71
CA MET A 333 2.82 14.99 29.31
C MET A 333 1.48 15.68 29.01
N GLU A 334 0.70 16.07 30.03
CA GLU A 334 -0.61 16.72 29.88
C GLU A 334 -0.57 17.93 28.95
N ASP A 335 0.43 18.80 29.10
CA ASP A 335 0.58 20.00 28.28
C ASP A 335 0.76 19.67 26.79
N GLU A 336 1.42 18.57 26.48
CA GLU A 336 1.58 18.09 25.10
C GLU A 336 0.28 17.52 24.54
N MET A 337 -0.45 16.75 25.35
CA MET A 337 -1.76 16.21 24.98
C MET A 337 -2.77 17.32 24.73
N LEU A 338 -2.79 18.34 25.59
CA LEU A 338 -3.60 19.54 25.43
C LEU A 338 -3.18 20.34 24.19
N ALA A 339 -1.88 20.45 23.91
CA ALA A 339 -1.40 21.10 22.69
C ALA A 339 -1.86 20.35 21.43
N LEU A 340 -1.76 19.01 21.41
CA LEU A 340 -2.23 18.20 20.28
C LEU A 340 -3.76 18.29 20.12
N LEU A 341 -4.51 18.34 21.23
CA LEU A 341 -5.96 18.56 21.21
C LEU A 341 -6.30 19.92 20.59
N LYS A 342 -5.58 21.00 20.94
CA LYS A 342 -5.74 22.32 20.31
C LYS A 342 -5.50 22.28 18.80
N VAL A 343 -4.48 21.53 18.35
CA VAL A 343 -4.23 21.30 16.91
C VAL A 343 -5.41 20.57 16.26
N ALA A 344 -5.93 19.52 16.89
CA ALA A 344 -7.11 18.79 16.41
C ALA A 344 -8.33 19.71 16.26
N MET A 345 -8.58 20.56 17.26
CA MET A 345 -9.69 21.50 17.26
C MET A 345 -9.57 22.55 16.15
N ALA A 346 -8.36 23.07 15.89
CA ALA A 346 -8.11 23.98 14.77
C ALA A 346 -8.37 23.32 13.40
N CYS A 347 -8.09 22.03 13.27
CA CYS A 347 -8.39 21.24 12.06
C CYS A 347 -9.91 21.01 11.86
N LEU A 348 -10.69 20.93 12.94
CA LEU A 348 -12.11 20.57 12.94
C LEU A 348 -13.08 21.75 12.78
N VAL A 349 -12.58 22.95 12.49
CA VAL A 349 -13.41 24.14 12.22
C VAL A 349 -14.36 23.88 11.06
N SER A 350 -15.64 24.25 11.20
CA SER A 350 -16.66 24.02 10.17
C SER A 350 -16.33 24.70 8.84
N SER A 351 -15.82 25.94 8.90
CA SER A 351 -15.41 26.73 7.74
C SER A 351 -14.09 26.22 7.15
N PRO A 352 -14.05 25.74 5.89
CA PRO A 352 -12.81 25.25 5.28
C PRO A 352 -11.75 26.35 5.12
N LYS A 353 -12.14 27.62 5.06
CA LYS A 353 -11.21 28.75 4.90
C LYS A 353 -10.37 28.99 6.14
N GLU A 354 -10.96 28.82 7.32
CA GLU A 354 -10.34 29.03 8.64
C GLU A 354 -9.44 27.86 9.07
N ARG A 355 -9.64 26.66 8.53
CA ARG A 355 -8.76 25.51 8.83
C ARG A 355 -7.31 25.83 8.42
N PRO A 356 -6.31 25.46 9.23
CA PRO A 356 -4.91 25.64 8.87
C PRO A 356 -4.52 24.82 7.63
N LYS A 357 -3.41 25.18 6.98
CA LYS A 357 -2.80 24.32 5.95
C LYS A 357 -2.00 23.21 6.62
N MET A 358 -1.84 22.05 5.98
CA MET A 358 -1.07 20.93 6.56
C MET A 358 0.38 21.29 6.91
N ILE A 359 1.01 22.25 6.22
CA ILE A 359 2.33 22.77 6.59
C ILE A 359 2.35 23.46 7.96
N VAL A 360 1.26 24.15 8.31
CA VAL A 360 1.11 24.77 9.63
C VAL A 360 0.80 23.69 10.68
N VAL A 361 -0.07 22.74 10.34
CA VAL A 361 -0.43 21.62 11.23
C VAL A 361 0.78 20.76 11.57
N GLU A 362 1.56 20.35 10.57
CA GLU A 362 2.82 19.60 10.79
C GLU A 362 3.74 20.37 11.73
N LYS A 363 3.91 21.68 11.49
CA LYS A 363 4.79 22.50 12.30
C LYS A 363 4.33 22.59 13.75
N MET A 364 3.03 22.78 13.98
CA MET A 364 2.45 22.78 15.32
C MET A 364 2.69 21.46 16.06
N ILE A 365 2.57 20.31 15.38
CA ILE A 365 2.83 18.99 15.99
C ILE A 365 4.33 18.80 16.25
N GLU A 366 5.19 19.19 15.31
CA GLU A 366 6.63 19.10 15.46
C GLU A 366 7.14 19.91 16.67
N ASP A 367 6.56 21.09 16.91
CA ASP A 367 6.93 21.95 18.04
C ASP A 367 6.49 21.36 19.40
N ILE A 368 5.50 20.47 19.42
CA ILE A 368 5.14 19.70 20.62
C ILE A 368 6.25 18.67 20.90
N THR A 369 6.63 17.88 19.89
CA THR A 369 7.64 16.81 20.04
C THR A 369 9.04 17.33 20.39
N LYS A 370 9.37 18.56 20.00
CA LYS A 370 10.69 19.16 20.32
C LYS A 370 10.83 19.56 21.79
N LYS A 371 9.73 19.72 22.53
CA LYS A 371 9.79 20.00 23.98
C LYS A 371 10.33 18.82 24.79
N GLU A 372 10.17 17.60 24.30
CA GLU A 372 10.67 16.35 24.92
C GLU A 372 12.21 16.26 24.95
N ASN A 373 12.92 17.03 24.10
CA ASN A 373 14.39 17.01 23.99
C ASN A 373 15.08 18.19 24.70
N ARG A 374 14.36 18.93 25.56
CA ARG A 374 14.90 20.00 26.41
C ARG A 374 14.61 19.65 27.86
#